data_AF-A0A3N5U3S3-F1
#
_entry.id   AF-A0A3N5U3S3-F1
#
_cell.length_a   1.000
_cell.length_b   1.000
_cell.length_c   1.000
_cell.angle_alpha   90.00
_cell.angle_beta   90.00
_cell.angle_gamma   90.00
#
_symmetry.space_group_name_H-M   'P 1'
#
loop_
_entity.id
_entity.type
_entity.pdbx_description
1 polymer ?
#
loop_
_entity_poly.entity_id
_entity_poly.type
_entity_poly.pdbx_seq_one_letter_code
_entity_poly.pdbx_strand_id
1 'polypeptide(L)' 'MPRRSRIEAPGALHHVMVRGIERGAVFRNDADRDHF' A
#
# COMPACT_ATOMS: atom_id res chain seq x y z
N MET A 1 -3.75 20.93 -10.89
CA MET A 1 -2.42 20.49 -11.37
C MET A 1 -2.43 18.97 -11.52
N PRO A 2 -2.19 18.42 -12.73
CA PRO A 2 -2.05 16.98 -12.92
C PRO A 2 -0.80 16.51 -12.20
N ARG A 3 -0.91 15.42 -11.45
CA ARG A 3 0.27 14.71 -10.95
C ARG A 3 0.90 13.98 -12.14
N ARG A 4 2.24 13.89 -12.20
CA ARG A 4 2.91 13.06 -13.21
C ARG A 4 2.44 11.61 -13.07
N SER A 5 2.42 10.89 -14.18
CA SER A 5 2.14 9.46 -14.20
C SER A 5 3.11 8.70 -13.31
N ARG A 6 2.66 7.55 -12.79
CA ARG A 6 3.54 6.62 -12.09
C ARG A 6 4.60 6.11 -13.07
N ILE A 7 5.82 5.89 -12.59
CA ILE A 7 6.87 5.24 -13.38
C ILE A 7 6.44 3.79 -13.58
N GLU A 8 6.25 3.40 -14.84
CA GLU A 8 5.97 2.03 -15.24
C GLU A 8 7.14 1.53 -16.07
N ALA A 9 8.05 0.82 -15.42
CA ALA A 9 9.21 0.19 -16.04
C ALA A 9 9.45 -1.18 -15.41
N PRO A 10 9.91 -2.19 -16.18
CA PRO A 10 10.29 -3.48 -15.63
C PRO A 10 11.33 -3.32 -14.52
N GLY A 11 11.09 -3.94 -13.36
CA GLY A 11 11.99 -3.87 -12.21
C GLY A 11 11.96 -2.54 -11.43
N ALA A 12 11.07 -1.62 -11.76
CA ALA A 12 10.88 -0.41 -10.95
C ALA A 12 10.45 -0.79 -9.51
N LEU A 13 11.13 -0.20 -8.52
CA LEU A 13 10.77 -0.34 -7.11
C LEU A 13 9.82 0.79 -6.71
N HIS A 14 8.66 0.43 -6.18
CA HIS A 14 7.70 1.39 -5.63
C HIS A 14 7.61 1.22 -4.12
N HIS A 15 7.86 2.30 -3.39
CA HIS A 15 7.44 2.36 -1.99
C HIS A 15 5.92 2.53 -1.93
N VAL A 16 5.24 1.62 -1.25
CA VAL A 16 3.78 1.63 -1.08
C VAL A 16 3.47 1.77 0.41
N MET A 17 2.58 2.69 0.75
CA MET A 17 2.07 2.88 2.11
C MET A 17 0.54 2.79 2.09
N VAL A 18 -0.03 2.09 3.08
CA VAL A 18 -1.47 1.91 3.26
C VAL A 18 -1.88 2.34 4.67
N ARG A 19 -3.15 2.73 4.83
CA ARG A 19 -3.75 3.16 6.10
C ARG A 19 -5.15 2.56 6.23
N GLY A 20 -5.59 2.29 7.45
CA GLY A 20 -6.95 1.82 7.69
C GLY A 20 -7.99 2.88 7.38
N ILE A 21 -9.15 2.43 6.92
CA ILE A 21 -10.35 3.27 6.76
C ILE A 21 -10.71 3.85 8.13
N GLU A 22 -11.09 5.12 8.18
CA GLU A 22 -11.45 5.83 9.43
C GLU A 22 -10.37 5.75 10.53
N ARG A 23 -9.09 5.63 10.15
CA ARG A 23 -7.95 5.43 11.09
C ARG A 23 -8.06 4.12 11.88
N GLY A 24 -8.84 3.17 11.41
CA GLY A 24 -8.90 1.83 11.97
C GLY A 24 -7.61 1.04 11.78
N ALA A 25 -7.53 -0.12 12.45
CA ALA A 25 -6.41 -1.04 12.29
C ALA A 25 -6.39 -1.60 10.86
N VAL A 26 -5.19 -1.70 10.27
CA VAL A 26 -4.97 -2.34 8.96
C VAL A 26 -5.09 -3.87 9.08
N PHE A 27 -4.57 -4.43 10.17
CA PHE A 27 -4.67 -5.84 10.52
C PHE A 27 -5.40 -5.95 11.86
N ARG A 28 -6.38 -6.87 11.95
CA ARG A 28 -7.17 -7.08 13.17
C ARG A 28 -6.54 -8.15 14.06
N ASN A 29 -5.81 -9.08 13.47
CA ASN A 29 -5.09 -10.15 14.16
C ASN A 29 -3.82 -10.54 13.38
N ASP A 30 -3.08 -11.52 13.89
CA ASP A 30 -1.85 -11.99 13.27
C ASP A 30 -2.10 -12.82 12.00
N ALA A 31 -3.23 -13.53 11.92
CA ALA A 31 -3.61 -14.25 10.71
C ALA A 31 -3.78 -13.30 9.50
N ASP A 32 -4.29 -12.08 9.69
CA ASP A 32 -4.38 -11.08 8.63
C ASP A 32 -2.99 -10.65 8.12
N ARG A 33 -1.95 -10.71 8.97
CA ARG A 33 -0.56 -10.40 8.59
C ARG A 33 0.09 -11.54 7.84
N ASP A 34 -0.22 -12.78 8.23
CA ASP A 34 0.37 -13.98 7.61
C ASP A 34 -0.10 -14.18 6.16
N HIS A 35 -1.25 -13.62 5.79
CA HIS A 35 -1.84 -13.72 4.45
C HIS A 35 -1.60 -12.47 3.57
N PHE A 36 -0.73 -11.55 3.99
CA PHE A 36 -0.37 -10.32 3.25
C PHE A 36 1.02 -10.44 2.61
#